data_AF-S7U5A8-F1
#
_entry.id   AF-S7U5A8-F1
#
_cell.length_a   1.000
_cell.length_b   1.000
_cell.length_c   1.000
_cell.angle_alpha   90.00
_cell.angle_beta   90.00
_cell.angle_gamma   90.00
#
_symmetry.space_group_name_H-M   'P 1'
#
loop_
_entity.id
_entity.type
_entity.pdbx_description
1 polymer ?
#
loop_
_entity_poly.entity_id
_entity_poly.type
_entity_poly.pdbx_seq_one_letter_code
_entity_poly.pdbx_strand_id
1 'polypeptide(L)'
;MRSDAPLFSQPSRRRSARPFLLTALACLLAALVLRPAPAGAAATLNLATAQDGQRVVLTYDLASTTPTAHVGLLLRLGEKLLDPRALHLSGDLGTVTAGPGKRIVWEAGEDFPGGLAGAVDGELVAVELQPEPVSGLTFIPLDGRCFDMGCGPWNPVCEPDEQPVFPACPGAYAISTTPVNNAAFAAFLNATGRGGDFPGLSHADGSYAPLPDAATAPASGVSREDARAYAAWLSAKTGAHYALPSEAQWENACRSGGRLFPFSTPDGRMSGNLEAPVQASSGPNLLGLENMSGGVWEWTDDTYAPYPLHAGQQAEGPGVLRGGRLGSPLRNARCVNRYERDAQARDPSSGFRLVRLQ
;
A
#
# COMPACT_ATOMS: atom_id res chain seq x y z
N MET A 1 -76.77 18.66 2.62
CA MET A 1 -77.81 18.05 3.48
C MET A 1 -77.63 16.55 3.46
N ARG A 2 -77.38 15.98 4.67
CA ARG A 2 -77.63 14.63 5.21
C ARG A 2 -77.39 13.38 4.33
N SER A 3 -76.98 12.23 4.85
CA SER A 3 -76.29 11.78 6.06
C SER A 3 -76.10 10.25 5.88
N ASP A 4 -75.19 9.68 6.66
CA ASP A 4 -75.18 8.31 7.19
C ASP A 4 -74.85 7.10 6.31
N ALA A 5 -73.73 6.47 6.69
CA ALA A 5 -73.39 5.06 6.47
C ALA A 5 -74.31 4.13 7.30
N PRO A 6 -74.26 2.80 7.10
CA PRO A 6 -73.35 2.01 7.95
C PRO A 6 -72.71 0.75 7.30
N LEU A 7 -71.71 0.26 8.03
CA LEU A 7 -70.89 -0.94 7.85
C LEU A 7 -71.67 -2.26 7.87
N PHE A 8 -71.23 -3.26 7.09
CA PHE A 8 -71.18 -4.67 7.52
C PHE A 8 -70.05 -5.43 6.82
N SER A 9 -69.40 -6.26 7.63
CA SER A 9 -68.19 -7.05 7.37
C SER A 9 -68.47 -8.36 6.60
N GLN A 10 -67.51 -8.80 5.79
CA GLN A 10 -67.36 -10.20 5.42
C GLN A 10 -65.89 -10.64 5.53
N PRO A 11 -65.59 -11.84 6.08
CA PRO A 11 -64.24 -12.36 6.13
C PRO A 11 -63.94 -13.17 4.87
N SER A 12 -62.89 -12.82 4.13
CA SER A 12 -62.32 -13.75 3.14
C SER A 12 -60.92 -14.17 3.56
N ARG A 13 -60.83 -15.43 4.01
CA ARG A 13 -59.56 -16.14 4.12
C ARG A 13 -59.03 -16.37 2.70
N ARG A 14 -57.92 -15.74 2.36
CA ARG A 14 -56.96 -16.31 1.40
C ARG A 14 -55.63 -16.50 2.10
N ARG A 15 -55.39 -17.75 2.51
CA ARG A 15 -54.02 -18.27 2.60
C ARG A 15 -53.47 -18.33 1.18
N SER A 16 -52.41 -17.60 0.91
CA SER A 16 -51.47 -17.92 -0.14
C SER A 16 -50.11 -17.53 0.38
N ALA A 17 -49.26 -18.56 0.51
CA ALA A 17 -47.97 -18.51 1.13
C ALA A 17 -47.08 -17.47 0.43
N ARG A 18 -46.36 -16.67 1.22
CA ARG A 18 -45.10 -16.10 0.75
C ARG A 18 -44.26 -17.28 0.26
N PRO A 19 -43.74 -17.29 -0.98
CA PRO A 19 -42.69 -18.21 -1.29
C PRO A 19 -41.50 -17.80 -0.43
N PHE A 20 -41.24 -18.58 0.62
CA PHE A 20 -39.90 -18.68 1.17
C PHE A 20 -39.03 -19.12 0.00
N LEU A 21 -38.42 -18.17 -0.73
CA LEU A 21 -37.16 -18.44 -1.40
C LEU A 21 -36.15 -18.66 -0.28
N LEU A 22 -36.14 -19.87 0.26
CA LEU A 22 -34.92 -20.52 0.71
C LEU A 22 -34.08 -20.74 -0.56
N THR A 23 -33.55 -19.66 -1.14
CA THR A 23 -32.43 -19.77 -2.05
C THR A 23 -31.30 -20.36 -1.22
N ALA A 24 -30.95 -21.60 -1.54
CA ALA A 24 -29.84 -22.31 -0.94
C ALA A 24 -28.64 -21.37 -0.84
N LEU A 25 -28.21 -21.06 0.39
CA LEU A 25 -26.85 -20.61 0.67
C LEU A 25 -25.94 -21.65 0.02
N ALA A 26 -25.37 -21.31 -1.14
CA ALA A 26 -24.32 -22.12 -1.72
C ALA A 26 -23.20 -22.27 -0.69
N CYS A 27 -22.58 -23.45 -0.62
CA CYS A 27 -21.41 -23.68 0.20
C CYS A 27 -20.30 -22.71 -0.26
N LEU A 28 -20.13 -21.60 0.47
CA LEU A 28 -19.15 -20.54 0.19
C LEU A 28 -17.72 -21.10 0.12
N LEU A 29 -17.44 -22.18 0.87
CA LEU A 29 -16.11 -22.78 0.94
C LEU A 29 -15.74 -23.70 -0.22
N ALA A 30 -16.71 -24.31 -0.92
CA ALA A 30 -16.43 -25.30 -1.96
C ALA A 30 -15.63 -24.72 -3.14
N ALA A 31 -15.45 -23.40 -3.15
CA ALA A 31 -14.78 -22.66 -4.19
C ALA A 31 -13.65 -21.75 -3.67
N LEU A 32 -13.27 -21.79 -2.38
CA LEU A 32 -12.17 -20.98 -1.83
C LEU A 32 -10.84 -21.73 -1.81
N VAL A 33 -9.86 -21.28 -2.60
CA VAL A 33 -8.47 -21.76 -2.54
C VAL A 33 -7.58 -20.66 -1.97
N LEU A 34 -6.94 -20.93 -0.82
CA LEU A 34 -6.07 -19.97 -0.14
C LEU A 34 -4.63 -20.49 -0.09
N ARG A 35 -3.67 -19.63 -0.42
CA ARG A 35 -2.23 -19.98 -0.42
C ARG A 35 -1.41 -18.96 0.36
N PRO A 36 -0.35 -19.40 1.06
CA PRO A 36 0.67 -18.47 1.53
C PRO A 36 1.38 -17.85 0.31
N ALA A 37 1.56 -16.53 0.31
CA ALA A 37 2.41 -15.87 -0.67
C ALA A 37 3.79 -15.58 -0.05
N PRO A 38 4.89 -15.79 -0.79
CA PRO A 38 6.20 -15.39 -0.31
C PRO A 38 6.27 -13.86 -0.21
N ALA A 39 6.57 -13.36 0.98
CA ALA A 39 6.90 -11.95 1.18
C ALA A 39 7.86 -11.82 2.39
N GLY A 40 9.15 -11.60 2.12
CA GLY A 40 10.13 -11.36 3.18
C GLY A 40 10.33 -12.54 4.14
N ALA A 41 10.70 -12.23 5.40
CA ALA A 41 11.11 -13.20 6.41
C ALA A 41 9.94 -13.77 7.26
N ALA A 42 8.74 -13.18 7.16
CA ALA A 42 7.56 -13.70 7.84
C ALA A 42 6.86 -14.76 6.99
N ALA A 43 6.23 -15.74 7.63
CA ALA A 43 5.52 -16.81 6.94
C ALA A 43 4.20 -17.15 7.63
N THR A 44 3.20 -17.46 6.82
CA THR A 44 1.93 -18.02 7.27
C THR A 44 2.02 -19.55 7.21
N LEU A 45 1.79 -20.19 8.35
CA LEU A 45 1.87 -21.64 8.53
C LEU A 45 0.49 -22.18 8.90
N ASN A 46 0.27 -23.48 8.68
CA ASN A 46 -0.97 -24.18 9.07
C ASN A 46 -2.25 -23.46 8.61
N LEU A 47 -2.19 -22.86 7.42
CA LEU A 47 -3.28 -22.10 6.84
C LEU A 47 -4.46 -23.02 6.51
N ALA A 48 -5.62 -22.72 7.08
CA ALA A 48 -6.85 -23.47 6.86
C ALA A 48 -8.04 -22.53 6.70
N THR A 49 -9.06 -23.01 5.99
CA THR A 49 -10.32 -22.31 5.80
C THR A 49 -11.48 -23.18 6.30
N ALA A 50 -12.46 -22.55 6.94
CA ALA A 50 -13.67 -23.21 7.44
C ALA A 50 -14.88 -22.31 7.20
N GLN A 51 -16.07 -22.93 7.05
CA GLN A 51 -17.32 -22.20 6.87
C GLN A 51 -18.16 -22.36 8.14
N ASP A 52 -18.62 -21.23 8.67
CA ASP A 52 -19.55 -21.20 9.80
C ASP A 52 -20.80 -20.40 9.36
N GLY A 53 -21.82 -21.11 8.88
CA GLY A 53 -22.99 -20.49 8.27
C GLY A 53 -22.63 -19.69 7.01
N GLN A 54 -22.79 -18.36 7.07
CA GLN A 54 -22.42 -17.42 6.00
C GLN A 54 -21.01 -16.83 6.14
N ARG A 55 -20.26 -17.25 7.16
CA ARG A 55 -18.90 -16.79 7.41
C ARG A 55 -17.90 -17.71 6.77
N VAL A 56 -16.84 -17.12 6.25
CA VAL A 56 -15.60 -17.82 5.95
C VAL A 56 -14.60 -17.45 7.02
N VAL A 57 -14.03 -18.46 7.67
CA VAL A 57 -13.04 -18.30 8.72
C VAL A 57 -11.72 -18.83 8.21
N LEU A 58 -10.69 -17.99 8.23
CA LEU A 58 -9.31 -18.36 7.93
C LEU A 58 -8.58 -18.49 9.26
N THR A 59 -7.84 -19.57 9.45
CA THR A 59 -6.95 -19.75 10.60
C THR A 59 -5.53 -20.02 10.13
N TYR A 60 -4.55 -19.47 10.83
CA TYR A 60 -3.14 -19.63 10.50
C TYR A 60 -2.25 -19.40 11.72
N ASP A 61 -1.02 -19.87 11.64
CA ASP A 61 0.05 -19.48 12.55
C ASP A 61 0.97 -18.47 11.85
N LEU A 62 1.44 -17.47 12.60
CA LEU A 62 2.28 -16.41 12.07
C LEU A 62 3.71 -16.55 12.61
N ALA A 63 4.63 -16.98 11.76
CA ALA A 63 6.06 -17.02 12.07
C ALA A 63 6.72 -15.71 11.66
N SER A 64 7.49 -15.11 12.57
CA SER A 64 8.24 -13.86 12.36
C SER A 64 9.44 -13.84 13.32
N THR A 65 10.53 -13.14 12.97
CA THR A 65 11.68 -12.95 13.88
C THR A 65 11.50 -11.72 14.78
N THR A 66 10.60 -10.80 14.41
CA THR A 66 10.13 -9.70 15.25
C THR A 66 8.76 -10.00 15.88
N PRO A 67 8.38 -9.28 16.96
CA PRO A 67 7.10 -9.50 17.65
C PRO A 67 5.86 -9.27 16.79
N THR A 68 5.96 -8.46 15.72
CA THR A 68 4.83 -8.08 14.87
C THR A 68 5.17 -8.22 13.39
N ALA A 69 4.18 -8.59 12.60
CA ALA A 69 4.25 -8.63 11.14
C ALA A 69 3.00 -7.97 10.55
N HIS A 70 3.10 -7.47 9.32
CA HIS A 70 1.92 -7.06 8.55
C HIS A 70 1.34 -8.28 7.83
N VAL A 71 0.02 -8.45 7.90
CA VAL A 71 -0.74 -9.49 7.23
C VAL A 71 -1.72 -8.86 6.24
N GLY A 72 -1.45 -9.06 4.95
CA GLY A 72 -2.30 -8.65 3.85
C GLY A 72 -3.12 -9.81 3.30
N LEU A 73 -4.33 -9.53 2.82
CA LEU A 73 -5.19 -10.52 2.19
C LEU A 73 -5.62 -10.04 0.81
N LEU A 74 -5.25 -10.80 -0.21
CA LEU A 74 -5.73 -10.62 -1.57
C LEU A 74 -6.83 -11.64 -1.82
N LEU A 75 -8.01 -11.21 -2.26
CA LEU A 75 -9.09 -12.08 -2.67
C LEU A 75 -9.46 -11.80 -4.13
N ARG A 76 -9.80 -12.86 -4.86
CA ARG A 76 -10.22 -12.79 -6.25
C ARG A 76 -11.48 -13.63 -6.44
N LEU A 77 -12.53 -13.05 -6.99
CA LEU A 77 -13.73 -13.76 -7.43
C LEU A 77 -13.71 -13.85 -8.96
N GLY A 78 -13.40 -15.02 -9.51
CA GLY A 78 -13.12 -15.17 -10.95
C GLY A 78 -11.90 -14.35 -11.37
N GLU A 79 -12.07 -13.35 -12.23
CA GLU A 79 -11.00 -12.41 -12.62
C GLU A 79 -10.99 -11.11 -11.79
N LYS A 80 -11.98 -10.92 -10.91
CA LYS A 80 -12.15 -9.68 -10.16
C LYS A 80 -11.42 -9.75 -8.83
N LEU A 81 -10.33 -9.00 -8.68
CA LEU A 81 -9.78 -8.70 -7.37
C LEU A 81 -10.80 -7.92 -6.52
N LEU A 82 -10.93 -8.31 -5.26
CA LEU A 82 -11.77 -7.67 -4.26
C LEU A 82 -10.89 -6.80 -3.36
N ASP A 83 -11.30 -5.56 -3.12
CA ASP A 83 -10.65 -4.71 -2.13
C ASP A 83 -11.03 -5.18 -0.73
N PRO A 84 -10.10 -5.73 0.08
CA PRO A 84 -10.40 -6.19 1.43
C PRO A 84 -10.94 -5.08 2.35
N ARG A 85 -10.69 -3.80 2.03
CA ARG A 85 -11.23 -2.67 2.80
C ARG A 85 -12.72 -2.42 2.54
N ALA A 86 -13.24 -2.97 1.45
CA ALA A 86 -14.64 -2.88 1.08
C ALA A 86 -15.44 -4.15 1.46
N LEU A 87 -14.79 -5.12 2.12
CA LEU A 87 -15.40 -6.35 2.59
C LEU A 87 -15.63 -6.30 4.10
N HIS A 88 -16.57 -7.11 4.58
CA HIS A 88 -16.81 -7.29 6.01
C HIS A 88 -15.81 -8.30 6.60
N LEU A 89 -14.55 -7.86 6.69
CA LEU A 89 -13.42 -8.62 7.23
C LEU A 89 -13.08 -8.16 8.66
N SER A 90 -12.71 -9.10 9.53
CA SER A 90 -12.26 -8.83 10.89
C SER A 90 -11.22 -9.85 11.38
N GLY A 91 -10.53 -9.54 12.48
CA GLY A 91 -9.54 -10.41 13.11
C GLY A 91 -8.10 -9.99 12.78
N ASP A 92 -7.23 -10.98 12.63
CA ASP A 92 -5.78 -10.79 12.47
C ASP A 92 -5.41 -10.36 11.03
N LEU A 93 -5.72 -9.11 10.67
CA LEU A 93 -5.29 -8.43 9.43
C LEU A 93 -4.54 -7.14 9.76
N GLY A 94 -3.66 -6.69 8.85
CA GLY A 94 -2.83 -5.52 9.08
C GLY A 94 -1.69 -5.85 10.05
N THR A 95 -1.43 -5.00 11.04
CA THR A 95 -0.37 -5.27 12.03
C THR A 95 -0.83 -6.33 13.04
N VAL A 96 -0.18 -7.49 13.03
CA VAL A 96 -0.53 -8.67 13.83
C VAL A 96 0.67 -9.11 14.67
N THR A 97 0.43 -9.43 15.95
CA THR A 97 1.45 -10.06 16.82
C THR A 97 1.77 -11.46 16.32
N ALA A 98 3.04 -11.83 16.21
CA ALA A 98 3.45 -13.17 15.80
C ALA A 98 2.95 -14.26 16.77
N GLY A 99 2.93 -15.52 16.31
CA GLY A 99 2.54 -16.69 17.09
C GLY A 99 1.38 -17.49 16.48
N PRO A 100 0.96 -18.55 17.17
CA PRO A 100 -0.07 -19.45 16.65
C PRO A 100 -1.49 -18.90 16.80
N GLY A 101 -2.44 -19.56 16.16
CA GLY A 101 -3.88 -19.41 16.40
C GLY A 101 -4.47 -18.10 15.90
N LYS A 102 -3.89 -17.51 14.85
CA LYS A 102 -4.44 -16.33 14.20
C LYS A 102 -5.70 -16.66 13.43
N ARG A 103 -6.60 -15.70 13.34
CA ARG A 103 -7.93 -15.88 12.80
C ARG A 103 -8.42 -14.64 12.08
N ILE A 104 -8.85 -14.83 10.83
CA ILE A 104 -9.55 -13.82 10.04
C ILE A 104 -10.97 -14.33 9.78
N VAL A 105 -11.96 -13.46 9.97
CA VAL A 105 -13.36 -13.76 9.67
C VAL A 105 -13.82 -12.87 8.54
N TRP A 106 -14.39 -13.48 7.52
CA TRP A 106 -15.09 -12.81 6.44
C TRP A 106 -16.58 -13.11 6.54
N GLU A 107 -17.38 -12.07 6.77
CA GLU A 107 -18.85 -12.14 6.74
C GLU A 107 -19.35 -12.16 5.28
N ALA A 108 -18.94 -13.18 4.52
CA ALA A 108 -19.17 -13.26 3.08
C ALA A 108 -20.64 -13.19 2.66
N GLY A 109 -21.58 -13.61 3.52
CA GLY A 109 -23.02 -13.45 3.25
C GLY A 109 -23.53 -12.01 3.30
N GLU A 110 -22.85 -11.11 4.00
CA GLU A 110 -23.18 -9.68 4.00
C GLU A 110 -22.67 -9.01 2.70
N ASP A 111 -21.46 -9.37 2.28
CA ASP A 111 -20.87 -8.88 1.03
C ASP A 111 -21.56 -9.46 -0.22
N PHE A 112 -22.00 -10.72 -0.13
CA PHE A 112 -22.58 -11.48 -1.22
C PHE A 112 -23.89 -12.17 -0.78
N PRO A 113 -24.98 -11.41 -0.55
CA PRO A 113 -26.24 -11.96 -0.04
C PRO A 113 -26.93 -12.94 -1.01
N GLY A 114 -26.61 -12.85 -2.31
CA GLY A 114 -27.04 -13.79 -3.34
C GLY A 114 -26.16 -15.05 -3.47
N GLY A 115 -25.12 -15.18 -2.63
CA GLY A 115 -24.06 -16.17 -2.77
C GLY A 115 -22.93 -15.72 -3.69
N LEU A 116 -21.82 -16.45 -3.65
CA LEU A 116 -20.66 -16.20 -4.52
C LEU A 116 -20.97 -16.71 -5.93
N ALA A 117 -20.81 -15.84 -6.93
CA ALA A 117 -21.09 -16.14 -8.33
C ALA A 117 -19.95 -16.92 -9.04
N GLY A 118 -19.00 -17.48 -8.28
CA GLY A 118 -17.83 -18.18 -8.82
C GLY A 118 -16.84 -18.60 -7.74
N ALA A 119 -15.72 -19.19 -8.18
CA ALA A 119 -14.61 -19.52 -7.30
C ALA A 119 -13.92 -18.29 -6.75
N VAL A 120 -13.51 -18.41 -5.49
CA VAL A 120 -12.70 -17.40 -4.80
C VAL A 120 -11.29 -17.94 -4.66
N ASP A 121 -10.33 -17.25 -5.23
CA ASP A 121 -8.93 -17.51 -4.94
C ASP A 121 -8.42 -16.46 -3.96
N GLY A 122 -7.51 -16.83 -3.07
CA GLY A 122 -6.92 -15.89 -2.15
C GLY A 122 -5.46 -16.15 -1.84
N GLU A 123 -4.76 -15.06 -1.54
CA GLU A 123 -3.37 -15.06 -1.09
C GLU A 123 -3.30 -14.39 0.27
N LEU A 124 -2.75 -15.09 1.26
CA LEU A 124 -2.41 -14.50 2.55
C LEU A 124 -0.92 -14.15 2.54
N VAL A 125 -0.64 -12.85 2.62
CA VAL A 125 0.70 -12.28 2.59
C VAL A 125 1.08 -11.91 4.01
N ALA A 126 2.27 -12.30 4.46
CA ALA A 126 2.83 -11.83 5.72
C ALA A 126 4.21 -11.24 5.46
N VAL A 127 4.48 -10.04 5.97
CA VAL A 127 5.81 -9.41 5.96
C VAL A 127 6.19 -8.97 7.36
N GLU A 128 7.42 -9.24 7.74
CA GLU A 128 7.95 -8.84 9.03
C GLU A 128 8.03 -7.30 9.15
N LEU A 129 7.67 -6.77 10.31
CA LEU A 129 7.87 -5.35 10.63
C LEU A 129 9.18 -5.20 11.42
N GLN A 130 10.09 -4.37 10.91
CA GLN A 130 11.42 -4.14 11.47
C GLN A 130 11.55 -2.66 11.90
N PRO A 131 11.17 -2.31 13.15
CA PRO A 131 11.31 -0.94 13.66
C PRO A 131 12.77 -0.49 13.71
N GLU A 132 13.02 0.76 13.35
CA GLU A 132 14.32 1.42 13.41
C GLU A 132 14.26 2.53 14.48
N PRO A 133 14.88 2.34 15.65
CA PRO A 133 14.66 3.19 16.81
C PRO A 133 15.23 4.61 16.69
N VAL A 134 16.23 4.86 15.83
CA VAL A 134 16.85 6.19 15.69
C VAL A 134 15.95 7.14 14.89
N SER A 135 15.38 6.68 13.78
CA SER A 135 14.49 7.44 12.91
C SER A 135 13.01 7.29 13.30
N GLY A 136 12.65 6.23 14.03
CA GLY A 136 11.26 5.87 14.30
C GLY A 136 10.54 5.25 13.10
N LEU A 137 11.24 5.00 11.99
CA LEU A 137 10.69 4.31 10.82
C LEU A 137 10.48 2.83 11.12
N THR A 138 9.60 2.19 10.36
CA THR A 138 9.51 0.72 10.30
C THR A 138 9.83 0.28 8.89
N PHE A 139 10.63 -0.78 8.75
CA PHE A 139 11.01 -1.35 7.46
C PHE A 139 10.36 -2.72 7.27
N ILE A 140 10.05 -3.07 6.02
CA ILE A 140 9.69 -4.43 5.63
C ILE A 140 10.74 -5.01 4.69
N PRO A 141 11.17 -6.27 4.86
CA PRO A 141 12.09 -6.92 3.93
C PRO A 141 11.34 -7.44 2.69
N LEU A 142 11.90 -7.18 1.51
CA LEU A 142 11.47 -7.71 0.22
C LEU A 142 12.61 -8.48 -0.44
N ASP A 143 12.26 -9.56 -1.13
CA ASP A 143 13.24 -10.37 -1.88
C ASP A 143 13.69 -9.71 -3.20
N GLY A 144 12.97 -8.67 -3.63
CA GLY A 144 13.18 -7.92 -4.86
C GLY A 144 13.40 -8.80 -6.08
N ARG A 145 12.58 -9.85 -6.20
CA ARG A 145 12.52 -10.69 -7.38
C ARG A 145 12.32 -9.86 -8.65
N CYS A 146 12.82 -10.41 -9.76
CA CYS A 146 12.63 -9.82 -11.07
C CYS A 146 11.13 -9.62 -11.36
N PHE A 147 10.78 -8.46 -11.88
CA PHE A 147 9.42 -8.12 -12.27
C PHE A 147 9.42 -7.32 -13.58
N ASP A 148 8.26 -7.30 -14.23
CA ASP A 148 8.03 -6.51 -15.44
C ASP A 148 7.86 -5.03 -15.07
N MET A 149 8.96 -4.28 -15.08
CA MET A 149 9.00 -2.85 -14.76
C MET A 149 8.52 -2.02 -15.96
N GLY A 150 7.82 -0.93 -15.67
CA GLY A 150 7.23 -0.03 -16.67
C GLY A 150 5.76 -0.32 -16.94
N CYS A 151 5.22 0.35 -17.95
CA CYS A 151 3.79 0.40 -18.21
C CYS A 151 3.34 -0.58 -19.31
N GLY A 152 2.63 -1.64 -18.90
CA GLY A 152 1.98 -2.58 -19.80
C GLY A 152 0.44 -2.56 -19.74
N PRO A 153 -0.25 -3.52 -20.42
CA PRO A 153 -1.70 -3.54 -20.58
C PRO A 153 -2.53 -3.60 -19.28
N TRP A 154 -1.89 -3.87 -18.13
CA TRP A 154 -2.54 -3.83 -16.83
C TRP A 154 -2.79 -2.41 -16.32
N ASN A 155 -2.13 -1.39 -16.87
CA ASN A 155 -2.34 0.01 -16.50
C ASN A 155 -3.46 0.65 -17.32
N PRO A 156 -4.18 1.63 -16.74
CA PRO A 156 -5.27 2.31 -17.45
C PRO A 156 -4.78 3.33 -18.50
N VAL A 157 -3.54 3.79 -18.39
CA VAL A 157 -2.84 4.68 -19.33
C VAL A 157 -1.34 4.41 -19.20
N CYS A 158 -0.58 4.66 -20.28
CA CYS A 158 0.88 4.59 -20.30
C CYS A 158 1.46 5.83 -20.97
N GLU A 159 2.38 6.50 -20.29
CA GLU A 159 3.14 7.62 -20.86
C GLU A 159 4.33 7.10 -21.69
N PRO A 160 4.88 7.88 -22.62
CA PRO A 160 5.98 7.44 -23.47
C PRO A 160 7.26 7.05 -22.71
N ASP A 161 7.54 7.72 -21.58
CA ASP A 161 8.73 7.52 -20.75
C ASP A 161 8.60 6.37 -19.74
N GLU A 162 7.42 5.76 -19.66
CA GLU A 162 7.11 4.57 -18.86
C GLU A 162 7.32 3.27 -19.67
N GLN A 163 7.80 3.38 -20.91
CA GLN A 163 7.93 2.30 -21.89
C GLN A 163 9.38 2.19 -22.43
N PRO A 164 9.80 1.00 -22.90
CA PRO A 164 9.05 -0.25 -22.92
C PRO A 164 8.95 -0.90 -21.54
N VAL A 165 8.10 -1.92 -21.41
CA VAL A 165 8.19 -2.87 -20.29
C VAL A 165 9.49 -3.66 -20.41
N PHE A 166 10.23 -3.80 -19.32
CA PHE A 166 11.48 -4.57 -19.28
C PHE A 166 11.66 -5.30 -17.94
N PRO A 167 12.40 -6.42 -17.90
CA PRO A 167 12.67 -7.12 -16.65
C PRO A 167 13.64 -6.31 -15.78
N ALA A 168 13.23 -5.99 -14.55
CA ALA A 168 14.09 -5.36 -13.54
C ALA A 168 14.21 -6.25 -12.30
N CYS A 169 15.42 -6.46 -11.81
CA CYS A 169 15.74 -7.35 -10.69
C CYS A 169 16.46 -6.56 -9.58
N PRO A 170 15.74 -5.86 -8.70
CA PRO A 170 16.36 -5.00 -7.68
C PRO A 170 17.17 -5.76 -6.61
N GLY A 171 17.02 -7.08 -6.49
CA GLY A 171 17.66 -7.88 -5.43
C GLY A 171 17.00 -7.62 -4.08
N ALA A 172 17.46 -8.27 -3.01
CA ALA A 172 16.85 -8.12 -1.69
C ALA A 172 17.15 -6.75 -1.05
N TYR A 173 16.13 -6.15 -0.42
CA TYR A 173 16.23 -4.89 0.32
C TYR A 173 15.13 -4.82 1.36
N ALA A 174 15.25 -3.93 2.35
CA ALA A 174 14.12 -3.54 3.18
C ALA A 174 13.72 -2.11 2.87
N ILE A 175 12.43 -1.78 2.85
CA ILE A 175 11.92 -0.44 2.54
C ILE A 175 11.03 0.08 3.66
N SER A 176 11.10 1.38 3.96
CA SER A 176 10.30 1.98 5.01
C SER A 176 8.81 2.00 4.65
N THR A 177 7.95 1.66 5.62
CA THR A 177 6.49 1.57 5.46
C THR A 177 5.86 2.92 5.16
N THR A 178 6.47 3.99 5.64
CA THR A 178 6.09 5.38 5.37
C THR A 178 7.27 6.18 4.82
N PRO A 179 7.02 7.36 4.23
CA PRO A 179 8.06 8.38 4.01
C PRO A 179 8.75 8.78 5.33
N VAL A 180 9.94 9.38 5.21
CA VAL A 180 10.56 10.07 6.34
C VAL A 180 9.65 11.22 6.76
N ASN A 181 9.34 11.31 8.05
CA ASN A 181 8.45 12.35 8.58
C ASN A 181 9.23 13.58 9.08
N ASN A 182 8.50 14.66 9.34
CA ASN A 182 9.07 15.92 9.82
C ASN A 182 9.83 15.78 11.14
N ALA A 183 9.35 14.96 12.09
CA ALA A 183 10.05 14.76 13.35
C ALA A 183 11.44 14.14 13.16
N ALA A 184 11.53 13.08 12.34
CA ALA A 184 12.77 12.41 12.03
C ALA A 184 13.71 13.31 11.22
N PHE A 185 13.17 14.08 10.26
CA PHE A 185 13.96 15.01 9.46
C PHE A 185 14.50 16.20 10.27
N ALA A 186 13.70 16.77 11.18
CA ALA A 186 14.15 17.82 12.09
C ALA A 186 15.32 17.36 12.98
N ALA A 187 15.29 16.12 13.47
CA ALA A 187 16.40 15.55 14.24
C ALA A 187 17.71 15.50 13.42
N PHE A 188 17.64 15.17 12.14
CA PHE A 188 18.77 15.21 11.22
C PHE A 188 19.30 16.64 11.00
N LEU A 189 18.41 17.61 10.72
CA LEU A 189 18.79 19.00 10.49
C LEU A 189 19.52 19.56 11.71
N ASN A 190 18.96 19.34 12.91
CA ASN A 190 19.56 19.76 14.18
C ASN A 190 20.91 19.07 14.47
N ALA A 191 21.04 17.79 14.14
CA ALA A 191 22.27 17.04 14.40
C ALA A 191 23.42 17.39 13.45
N THR A 192 23.11 17.87 12.25
CA THR A 192 24.11 18.12 11.19
C THR A 192 24.37 19.60 10.91
N GLY A 193 23.48 20.49 11.38
CA GLY A 193 23.52 21.91 11.03
C GLY A 193 23.12 22.19 9.58
N ARG A 194 22.60 21.20 8.83
CA ARG A 194 22.09 21.41 7.48
C ARG A 194 20.86 22.33 7.54
N GLY A 195 20.86 23.36 6.70
CA GLY A 195 19.82 24.41 6.70
C GLY A 195 18.90 24.40 5.48
N GLY A 196 17.73 25.00 5.64
CA GLY A 196 16.74 25.19 4.59
C GLY A 196 15.36 25.54 5.12
N ASP A 197 14.48 25.97 4.22
CA ASP A 197 13.06 26.11 4.52
C ASP A 197 12.34 24.83 4.08
N PHE A 198 11.77 24.11 5.04
CA PHE A 198 11.10 22.85 4.82
C PHE A 198 9.65 22.95 5.29
N PRO A 199 8.64 22.72 4.41
CA PRO A 199 7.25 22.73 4.82
C PRO A 199 6.98 21.75 5.96
N GLY A 200 6.22 22.19 6.95
CA GLY A 200 5.91 21.40 8.14
C GLY A 200 6.92 21.55 9.28
N LEU A 201 8.02 22.29 9.09
CA LEU A 201 8.98 22.63 10.13
C LEU A 201 8.99 24.14 10.42
N SER A 202 9.13 24.50 11.70
CA SER A 202 9.61 25.81 12.11
C SER A 202 11.12 25.77 12.29
N HIS A 203 11.78 26.91 12.08
CA HIS A 203 13.19 27.12 12.40
C HIS A 203 13.29 28.34 13.30
N ALA A 204 13.28 28.11 14.61
CA ALA A 204 13.30 29.15 15.63
C ALA A 204 14.50 28.93 16.56
N ASP A 205 15.16 30.01 16.96
CA ASP A 205 16.32 30.01 17.86
C ASP A 205 17.44 29.05 17.41
N GLY A 206 17.61 28.89 16.09
CA GLY A 206 18.64 28.02 15.49
C GLY A 206 18.33 26.53 15.55
N SER A 207 17.08 26.14 15.83
CA SER A 207 16.64 24.74 15.90
C SER A 207 15.38 24.48 15.07
N TYR A 208 15.33 23.30 14.45
CA TYR A 208 14.17 22.80 13.72
C TYR A 208 13.24 22.04 14.65
N ALA A 209 11.94 22.34 14.55
CA ALA A 209 10.89 21.59 15.21
C ALA A 209 9.68 21.43 14.26
N PRO A 210 8.95 20.30 14.32
CA PRO A 210 7.70 20.19 13.57
C PRO A 210 6.69 21.26 13.99
N LEU A 211 5.96 21.80 13.02
CA LEU A 211 4.77 22.59 13.27
C LEU A 211 3.72 21.74 14.02
N PRO A 212 2.76 22.37 14.72
CA PRO A 212 1.64 21.64 15.32
C PRO A 212 1.00 20.68 14.31
N ASP A 213 0.77 19.44 14.74
CA ASP A 213 0.18 18.34 13.95
C ASP A 213 0.96 17.92 12.69
N ALA A 214 2.17 18.45 12.45
CA ALA A 214 2.98 18.12 11.28
C ALA A 214 4.03 17.04 11.56
N ALA A 215 4.23 16.62 12.82
CA ALA A 215 5.33 15.74 13.23
C ALA A 215 5.38 14.41 12.47
N THR A 216 4.23 13.79 12.22
CA THR A 216 4.10 12.51 11.50
C THR A 216 3.86 12.68 10.01
N ALA A 217 3.62 13.91 9.53
CA ALA A 217 3.48 14.17 8.10
C ALA A 217 4.83 13.97 7.38
N PRO A 218 4.81 13.54 6.10
CA PRO A 218 6.02 13.40 5.31
C PRO A 218 6.84 14.69 5.30
N ALA A 219 8.16 14.56 5.51
CA ALA A 219 9.10 15.62 5.22
C ALA A 219 9.01 15.94 3.72
N SER A 220 8.92 17.23 3.41
CA SER A 220 8.76 17.74 2.05
C SER A 220 9.61 18.99 1.84
N GLY A 221 9.68 19.52 0.62
CA GLY A 221 10.67 20.58 0.32
C GLY A 221 12.11 20.04 0.31
N VAL A 222 12.29 18.74 0.12
CA VAL A 222 13.58 18.05 0.24
C VAL A 222 14.15 17.85 -1.15
N SER A 223 15.42 18.20 -1.37
CA SER A 223 16.15 17.84 -2.60
C SER A 223 16.66 16.40 -2.56
N ARG A 224 17.03 15.82 -3.71
CA ARG A 224 17.61 14.47 -3.73
C ARG A 224 18.89 14.41 -2.88
N GLU A 225 19.69 15.47 -2.86
CA GLU A 225 20.90 15.56 -2.05
C GLU A 225 20.63 15.73 -0.55
N ASP A 226 19.57 16.44 -0.15
CA ASP A 226 19.14 16.46 1.26
C ASP A 226 18.74 15.05 1.72
N ALA A 227 18.01 14.32 0.87
CA ALA A 227 17.54 12.97 1.17
C ALA A 227 18.70 11.95 1.24
N ARG A 228 19.67 12.04 0.32
CA ARG A 228 20.93 11.27 0.39
C ARG A 228 21.73 11.59 1.65
N ALA A 229 21.83 12.87 2.02
CA ALA A 229 22.52 13.29 3.23
C ALA A 229 21.83 12.75 4.49
N TYR A 230 20.49 12.71 4.52
CA TYR A 230 19.73 12.08 5.60
C TYR A 230 20.04 10.58 5.69
N ALA A 231 20.02 9.85 4.57
CA ALA A 231 20.32 8.42 4.53
C ALA A 231 21.75 8.12 5.00
N ALA A 232 22.73 8.92 4.57
CA ALA A 232 24.12 8.81 5.01
C ALA A 232 24.29 9.10 6.51
N TRP A 233 23.60 10.11 7.03
CA TRP A 233 23.60 10.43 8.46
C TRP A 233 23.00 9.28 9.29
N LEU A 234 21.86 8.73 8.87
CA LEU A 234 21.22 7.61 9.57
C LEU A 234 22.11 6.37 9.54
N SER A 235 22.78 6.13 8.41
CA SER A 235 23.75 5.03 8.28
C SER A 235 24.91 5.18 9.26
N ALA A 236 25.49 6.38 9.36
CA ALA A 236 26.56 6.67 10.31
C ALA A 236 26.09 6.54 11.78
N LYS A 237 24.83 6.88 12.07
CA LYS A 237 24.26 6.80 13.42
C LYS A 237 23.98 5.38 13.90
N THR A 238 23.59 4.49 13.00
CA THR A 238 23.08 3.15 13.32
C THR A 238 24.07 2.04 13.00
N GLY A 239 25.02 2.27 12.10
CA GLY A 239 25.91 1.27 11.54
C GLY A 239 25.28 0.39 10.46
N ALA A 240 23.99 0.55 10.17
CA ALA A 240 23.32 -0.09 9.03
C ALA A 240 23.46 0.76 7.76
N HIS A 241 23.29 0.15 6.58
CA HIS A 241 23.39 0.86 5.31
C HIS A 241 22.01 1.30 4.81
N TYR A 242 21.74 2.61 4.88
CA TYR A 242 20.53 3.23 4.37
C TYR A 242 20.82 4.04 3.11
N ALA A 243 19.87 3.99 2.18
CA ALA A 243 19.92 4.75 0.93
C ALA A 243 18.51 5.19 0.52
N LEU A 244 18.42 6.02 -0.52
CA LEU A 244 17.20 6.15 -1.29
C LEU A 244 16.92 4.83 -2.04
N PRO A 245 15.65 4.43 -2.26
CA PRO A 245 15.36 3.31 -3.13
C PRO A 245 15.87 3.59 -4.53
N SER A 246 16.35 2.56 -5.23
CA SER A 246 16.40 2.65 -6.68
C SER A 246 14.99 2.76 -7.27
N GLU A 247 14.89 3.26 -8.49
CA GLU A 247 13.63 3.40 -9.20
C GLU A 247 12.90 2.04 -9.31
N ALA A 248 13.66 0.97 -9.57
CA ALA A 248 13.16 -0.40 -9.61
C ALA A 248 12.71 -0.91 -8.23
N GLN A 249 13.46 -0.61 -7.16
CA GLN A 249 13.06 -0.96 -5.78
C GLN A 249 11.75 -0.26 -5.38
N TRP A 250 11.61 1.02 -5.74
CA TRP A 250 10.41 1.79 -5.45
C TRP A 250 9.19 1.21 -6.17
N GLU A 251 9.30 0.94 -7.49
CA GLU A 251 8.19 0.40 -8.27
C GLU A 251 7.80 -1.01 -7.83
N ASN A 252 8.80 -1.87 -7.54
CA ASN A 252 8.55 -3.20 -7.02
C ASN A 252 7.73 -3.14 -5.72
N ALA A 253 8.13 -2.27 -4.81
CA ALA A 253 7.46 -2.07 -3.52
C ALA A 253 6.04 -1.49 -3.69
N CYS A 254 5.86 -0.47 -4.54
CA CYS A 254 4.55 0.13 -4.84
C CYS A 254 3.57 -0.93 -5.35
N ARG A 255 4.06 -1.81 -6.22
CA ARG A 255 3.30 -2.90 -6.85
C ARG A 255 3.17 -4.15 -5.98
N SER A 256 3.29 -4.01 -4.65
CA SER A 256 3.17 -5.13 -3.71
C SER A 256 4.07 -6.33 -4.06
N GLY A 257 5.36 -6.05 -4.29
CA GLY A 257 6.37 -7.04 -4.67
C GLY A 257 6.37 -7.34 -6.17
N GLY A 258 6.17 -6.32 -7.01
CA GLY A 258 6.26 -6.42 -8.47
C GLY A 258 5.03 -6.99 -9.19
N ARG A 259 3.86 -7.06 -8.52
CA ARG A 259 2.61 -7.51 -9.15
C ARG A 259 2.19 -6.59 -10.30
N LEU A 260 1.28 -7.01 -11.16
CA LEU A 260 0.71 -6.17 -12.23
C LEU A 260 -0.35 -5.19 -11.69
N PHE A 261 -0.04 -4.49 -10.60
CA PHE A 261 -0.93 -3.54 -9.92
C PHE A 261 -0.62 -2.10 -10.37
N PRO A 262 -1.58 -1.38 -10.97
CA PRO A 262 -1.37 0.01 -11.36
C PRO A 262 -1.20 0.98 -10.18
N PHE A 263 -1.80 0.68 -9.03
CA PHE A 263 -1.78 1.55 -7.84
C PHE A 263 -1.38 0.77 -6.58
N SER A 264 -0.91 1.48 -5.57
CA SER A 264 -0.50 0.95 -4.27
C SER A 264 -1.68 0.80 -3.31
N THR A 265 -2.65 -0.03 -3.69
CA THR A 265 -3.74 -0.50 -2.83
C THR A 265 -3.70 -2.03 -2.73
N PRO A 266 -4.40 -2.65 -1.77
CA PRO A 266 -4.38 -4.11 -1.62
C PRO A 266 -4.88 -4.86 -2.86
N ASP A 267 -5.76 -4.27 -3.67
CA ASP A 267 -6.30 -4.83 -4.91
C ASP A 267 -5.70 -4.24 -6.20
N GLY A 268 -4.73 -3.33 -6.05
CA GLY A 268 -4.05 -2.66 -7.16
C GLY A 268 -4.87 -1.59 -7.89
N ARG A 269 -6.05 -1.21 -7.40
CA ARG A 269 -6.98 -0.28 -8.07
C ARG A 269 -7.27 0.98 -7.26
N MET A 270 -7.49 2.07 -7.97
CA MET A 270 -8.07 3.30 -7.42
C MET A 270 -9.26 3.73 -8.28
N SER A 271 -10.40 3.98 -7.64
CA SER A 271 -11.62 4.45 -8.31
C SER A 271 -11.52 5.95 -8.57
N GLY A 272 -11.94 6.39 -9.76
CA GLY A 272 -12.05 7.81 -10.09
C GLY A 272 -11.64 8.14 -11.51
N ASN A 273 -11.86 9.41 -11.88
CA ASN A 273 -11.32 9.96 -13.12
C ASN A 273 -9.80 10.14 -12.96
N LEU A 274 -9.01 9.68 -13.93
CA LEU A 274 -7.55 9.81 -13.95
C LEU A 274 -7.06 11.27 -13.90
N GLU A 275 -7.90 12.23 -14.32
CA GLU A 275 -7.63 13.67 -14.26
C GLU A 275 -8.04 14.31 -12.92
N ALA A 276 -8.79 13.60 -12.08
CA ALA A 276 -9.21 14.14 -10.80
C ALA A 276 -8.01 14.22 -9.83
N PRO A 277 -7.96 15.27 -8.98
CA PRO A 277 -6.88 15.41 -8.01
C PRO A 277 -6.94 14.31 -6.94
N VAL A 278 -5.79 13.72 -6.61
CA VAL A 278 -5.63 12.82 -5.46
C VAL A 278 -6.00 13.57 -4.19
N GLN A 279 -7.10 13.16 -3.56
CA GLN A 279 -7.66 13.80 -2.35
C GLN A 279 -7.02 13.31 -1.06
N ALA A 280 -6.58 12.05 -1.05
CA ALA A 280 -6.03 11.38 0.11
C ALA A 280 -5.06 10.29 -0.32
N SER A 281 -4.27 9.80 0.64
CA SER A 281 -3.45 8.61 0.46
C SER A 281 -4.28 7.40 0.04
N SER A 282 -3.68 6.51 -0.75
CA SER A 282 -4.25 5.20 -1.08
C SER A 282 -4.34 4.24 0.12
N GLY A 283 -3.77 4.60 1.28
CA GLY A 283 -3.59 3.70 2.42
C GLY A 283 -2.49 2.67 2.18
N PRO A 284 -2.36 1.65 3.05
CA PRO A 284 -1.37 0.60 2.85
C PRO A 284 -1.72 -0.29 1.65
N ASN A 285 -0.71 -0.70 0.89
CA ASN A 285 -0.86 -1.79 -0.07
C ASN A 285 -0.86 -3.17 0.62
N LEU A 286 -0.82 -4.25 -0.17
CA LEU A 286 -0.88 -5.62 0.35
C LEU A 286 0.31 -5.97 1.28
N LEU A 287 1.38 -5.18 1.27
CA LEU A 287 2.56 -5.34 2.11
C LEU A 287 2.61 -4.36 3.29
N GLY A 288 1.59 -3.53 3.49
CA GLY A 288 1.59 -2.53 4.55
C GLY A 288 2.36 -1.25 4.23
N LEU A 289 2.73 -1.02 2.96
CA LEU A 289 3.39 0.21 2.54
C LEU A 289 2.36 1.30 2.26
N GLU A 290 2.45 2.40 3.01
CA GLU A 290 1.54 3.52 2.91
C GLU A 290 2.05 4.59 1.94
N ASN A 291 1.14 5.40 1.40
CA ASN A 291 1.45 6.61 0.64
C ASN A 291 2.31 6.40 -0.63
N MET A 292 2.31 5.21 -1.25
CA MET A 292 3.03 5.02 -2.52
C MET A 292 2.19 5.41 -3.76
N SER A 293 0.89 5.65 -3.61
CA SER A 293 0.01 6.24 -4.64
C SER A 293 -0.67 7.48 -4.07
N GLY A 294 0.05 8.59 -4.00
CA GLY A 294 -0.37 9.85 -3.40
C GLY A 294 0.60 10.34 -2.32
N GLY A 295 0.14 11.24 -1.45
CA GLY A 295 0.99 11.82 -0.40
C GLY A 295 1.94 12.89 -0.97
N VAL A 296 3.22 12.58 -1.04
CA VAL A 296 4.27 13.43 -1.62
C VAL A 296 4.99 12.67 -2.73
N TRP A 297 5.56 13.39 -3.69
CA TRP A 297 6.49 12.78 -4.62
C TRP A 297 7.71 12.27 -3.86
N GLU A 298 8.23 11.11 -4.23
CA GLU A 298 9.34 10.50 -3.49
C GLU A 298 10.58 10.33 -4.35
N TRP A 299 11.68 10.91 -3.90
CA TRP A 299 12.98 10.75 -4.56
C TRP A 299 13.43 9.30 -4.55
N THR A 300 13.94 8.87 -5.70
CA THR A 300 14.74 7.65 -5.85
C THR A 300 16.21 8.02 -6.03
N ASP A 301 17.10 7.05 -5.95
CA ASP A 301 18.54 7.30 -6.12
C ASP A 301 18.96 7.47 -7.59
N ASP A 302 18.08 7.12 -8.53
CA ASP A 302 18.37 7.09 -9.95
C ASP A 302 18.36 8.50 -10.57
N THR A 303 19.25 8.69 -11.54
CA THR A 303 19.15 9.78 -12.51
C THR A 303 18.13 9.38 -13.58
N TYR A 304 17.28 10.33 -13.98
CA TYR A 304 16.25 10.08 -14.97
C TYR A 304 16.87 9.74 -16.33
N ALA A 305 16.48 8.59 -16.86
CA ALA A 305 16.96 8.04 -18.11
C ALA A 305 15.84 7.28 -18.86
N PRO A 306 15.91 7.19 -20.20
CA PRO A 306 14.99 6.37 -20.98
C PRO A 306 15.04 4.90 -20.56
N TYR A 307 13.92 4.21 -20.65
CA TYR A 307 13.88 2.75 -20.47
C TYR A 307 14.36 2.02 -21.74
N PRO A 308 14.93 0.80 -21.59
CA PRO A 308 15.23 0.12 -20.32
C PRO A 308 16.42 0.75 -19.57
N LEU A 309 16.38 0.70 -18.23
CA LEU A 309 17.48 1.19 -17.39
C LEU A 309 18.73 0.30 -17.57
N HIS A 310 19.90 0.92 -17.73
CA HIS A 310 21.17 0.20 -17.85
C HIS A 310 22.10 0.49 -16.66
N ALA A 311 22.76 -0.56 -16.15
CA ALA A 311 23.75 -0.43 -15.09
C ALA A 311 24.87 0.54 -15.50
N GLY A 312 25.20 1.49 -14.62
CA GLY A 312 26.23 2.51 -14.87
C GLY A 312 25.72 3.80 -15.51
N GLN A 313 24.42 3.97 -15.74
CA GLN A 313 23.81 5.26 -16.12
C GLN A 313 23.68 6.26 -14.94
N GLN A 314 24.60 6.23 -13.97
CA GLN A 314 24.73 7.31 -12.99
C GLN A 314 25.49 8.47 -13.64
N ALA A 315 24.77 9.24 -14.45
CA ALA A 315 25.24 10.52 -14.96
C ALA A 315 24.73 11.67 -14.07
N GLU A 316 25.42 12.81 -14.14
CA GLU A 316 24.85 14.10 -13.78
C GLU A 316 23.53 14.30 -14.53
N GLY A 317 22.49 14.78 -13.84
CA GLY A 317 21.18 14.96 -14.45
C GLY A 317 20.04 15.06 -13.44
N PRO A 318 18.81 15.28 -13.93
CA PRO A 318 17.63 15.30 -13.07
C PRO A 318 17.44 13.95 -12.39
N GLY A 319 16.94 13.96 -11.15
CA GLY A 319 16.58 12.74 -10.44
C GLY A 319 15.15 12.28 -10.74
N VAL A 320 14.86 11.01 -10.45
CA VAL A 320 13.51 10.46 -10.59
C VAL A 320 12.73 10.58 -9.29
N LEU A 321 11.51 11.09 -9.42
CA LEU A 321 10.46 11.13 -8.41
C LEU A 321 9.34 10.16 -8.80
N ARG A 322 8.75 9.49 -7.79
CA ARG A 322 7.68 8.49 -7.97
C ARG A 322 6.48 8.75 -7.06
N GLY A 323 5.34 8.13 -7.39
CA GLY A 323 4.17 7.99 -6.48
C GLY A 323 3.12 9.09 -6.52
N GLY A 324 3.37 10.21 -7.19
CA GLY A 324 2.45 11.33 -7.23
C GLY A 324 2.39 12.09 -5.91
N ARG A 325 1.49 13.07 -5.82
CA ARG A 325 1.25 13.86 -4.60
C ARG A 325 -0.21 14.20 -4.39
N LEU A 326 -0.56 14.63 -3.19
CA LEU A 326 -1.86 15.27 -2.94
C LEU A 326 -2.08 16.43 -3.92
N GLY A 327 -3.28 16.48 -4.51
CA GLY A 327 -3.67 17.47 -5.50
C GLY A 327 -3.15 17.23 -6.92
N SER A 328 -2.22 16.29 -7.14
CA SER A 328 -1.85 15.90 -8.51
C SER A 328 -2.93 15.01 -9.13
N PRO A 329 -3.04 14.94 -10.47
CA PRO A 329 -3.97 14.02 -11.13
C PRO A 329 -3.74 12.57 -10.71
N LEU A 330 -4.81 11.79 -10.60
CA LEU A 330 -4.74 10.38 -10.19
C LEU A 330 -3.85 9.53 -11.10
N ARG A 331 -3.73 9.85 -12.40
CA ARG A 331 -2.76 9.17 -13.29
C ARG A 331 -1.30 9.30 -12.83
N ASN A 332 -0.95 10.33 -12.07
CA ASN A 332 0.41 10.53 -11.55
C ASN A 332 0.69 9.66 -10.32
N ALA A 333 -0.36 9.13 -9.68
CA ALA A 333 -0.24 8.24 -8.54
C ALA A 333 -0.08 6.76 -8.93
N ARG A 334 -0.04 6.45 -10.23
CA ARG A 334 0.24 5.08 -10.70
C ARG A 334 1.65 4.67 -10.29
N CYS A 335 1.83 3.41 -9.93
CA CYS A 335 3.13 2.86 -9.56
C CYS A 335 4.18 2.94 -10.69
N VAL A 336 3.73 3.01 -11.94
CA VAL A 336 4.61 3.11 -13.13
C VAL A 336 4.94 4.55 -13.49
N ASN A 337 4.23 5.54 -12.91
CA ASN A 337 4.44 6.93 -13.30
C ASN A 337 5.80 7.44 -12.81
N ARG A 338 6.47 8.19 -13.68
CA ARG A 338 7.79 8.76 -13.45
C ARG A 338 7.70 10.27 -13.57
N TYR A 339 8.47 10.96 -12.75
CA TYR A 339 8.61 12.40 -12.84
C TYR A 339 10.08 12.78 -12.68
N GLU A 340 10.54 13.75 -13.45
CA GLU A 340 11.90 14.25 -13.35
C GLU A 340 11.96 15.66 -12.77
N ARG A 341 12.99 15.88 -11.95
CA ARG A 341 13.31 17.18 -11.39
C ARG A 341 14.80 17.35 -11.24
N ASP A 342 15.27 18.60 -11.28
CA ASP A 342 16.62 18.94 -10.88
C ASP A 342 16.89 18.36 -9.48
N ALA A 343 17.96 17.59 -9.35
CA ALA A 343 18.33 16.90 -8.12
C ALA A 343 18.62 17.84 -6.94
N GLN A 344 18.94 19.12 -7.21
CA GLN A 344 19.13 20.16 -6.20
C GLN A 344 17.84 20.90 -5.83
N ALA A 345 16.76 20.72 -6.60
CA ALA A 345 15.52 21.46 -6.38
C ALA A 345 14.80 20.99 -5.10
N ARG A 346 14.45 21.96 -4.26
CA ARG A 346 13.61 21.78 -3.07
C ARG A 346 12.16 22.13 -3.40
N ASP A 347 11.46 21.21 -4.07
CA ASP A 347 10.04 21.39 -4.38
C ASP A 347 9.19 21.09 -3.13
N PRO A 348 8.22 21.95 -2.75
CA PRO A 348 7.40 21.78 -1.53
C PRO A 348 6.61 20.48 -1.44
N SER A 349 6.53 19.72 -2.54
CA SER A 349 5.83 18.45 -2.61
C SER A 349 6.73 17.23 -2.84
N SER A 350 8.05 17.43 -2.82
CA SER A 350 9.04 16.34 -2.90
C SER A 350 9.54 15.97 -1.51
N GLY A 351 9.30 14.71 -1.15
CA GLY A 351 9.83 14.02 0.02
C GLY A 351 10.61 12.78 -0.40
N PHE A 352 10.73 11.82 0.50
CA PHE A 352 11.46 10.58 0.24
C PHE A 352 11.13 9.50 1.27
N ARG A 353 11.40 8.26 0.89
CA ARG A 353 11.44 7.11 1.80
C ARG A 353 12.81 6.44 1.71
N LEU A 354 13.10 5.55 2.65
CA LEU A 354 14.41 4.89 2.71
C LEU A 354 14.32 3.42 2.37
N VAL A 355 15.42 2.90 1.84
CA VAL A 355 15.75 1.48 1.89
C VAL A 355 16.88 1.24 2.88
N ARG A 356 16.86 0.05 3.49
CA ARG A 356 18.00 -0.55 4.17
C ARG A 356 18.51 -1.70 3.31
N LEU A 357 19.77 -1.60 2.89
CA LEU A 357 20.42 -2.59 2.04
C LEU A 357 21.01 -3.72 2.91
N GLN A 358 20.97 -4.95 2.39
CA GLN A 358 21.42 -6.15 3.09
C GLN A 358 22.93 -6.38 2.96
#